data_AF-A0A926CNF7-F1
#
_entry.id   AF-A0A926CNF7-F1
#
_cell.length_a   1.000
_cell.length_b   1.000
_cell.length_c   1.000
_cell.angle_alpha   90.00
_cell.angle_beta   90.00
_cell.angle_gamma   90.00
#
_symmetry.space_group_name_H-M   'P 1'
#
loop_
_entity.id
_entity.type
_entity.pdbx_description
1 polymer ?
#
loop_
_entity_poly.entity_id
_entity_poly.type
_entity_poly.pdbx_seq_one_letter_code
_entity_poly.pdbx_strand_id
1 'polypeptide(L)'
;MFCSLRGLILQFAHYRSIDELDEITKHLDEDLRHPVGVYLIALARLPESLDTSCENPGYSGSEHLRQVLLCEEFQMAIVRNLLHSFPEFRRLLFVHVPKCAGADLSVMLSRRFFLLQKPLTVSDWTSKSALFEHLRGFAANLSSLAREILVCGHFTLSEYITANLIRAEDSLFTVVRDPVERIISHVNYVMTVMKLDLAMTRPDTKAWASSLQLPNLEQLTFDEELATLILINSAFAGELQNRMCRMLGSDDGTFASAAQSIKQSNIEVVLLENYESWLASKWGLESEGMNPSEKFISYERLSSKLRAFIVDELAGEDLKLYEFARLEQKSLSSTANPKGARTSAQA
;
A
#
# COMPACT_ATOMS: atom_id res chain seq x y z
N MET A 1 -15.88 -11.13 30.37
CA MET A 1 -16.18 -10.75 28.97
C MET A 1 -14.85 -10.72 28.28
N PHE A 2 -14.55 -11.65 27.37
CA PHE A 2 -13.21 -11.73 26.80
C PHE A 2 -12.88 -10.42 26.09
N CYS A 3 -11.82 -9.74 26.52
CA CYS A 3 -11.24 -8.66 25.77
C CYS A 3 -10.86 -9.20 24.39
N SER A 4 -11.37 -8.54 23.37
CA SER A 4 -11.00 -8.80 21.98
C SER A 4 -9.87 -7.85 21.59
N LEU A 5 -9.22 -8.14 20.47
CA LEU A 5 -8.30 -7.21 19.81
C LEU A 5 -8.93 -5.82 19.61
N ARG A 6 -10.24 -5.74 19.33
CA ARG A 6 -10.99 -4.48 19.30
C ARG A 6 -10.89 -3.74 20.63
N GLY A 7 -11.09 -4.44 21.74
CA GLY A 7 -10.96 -3.90 23.09
C GLY A 7 -9.55 -3.36 23.35
N LEU A 8 -8.51 -4.12 22.99
CA LEU A 8 -7.12 -3.68 23.08
C LEU A 8 -6.86 -2.41 22.25
N ILE A 9 -7.31 -2.36 20.99
CA ILE A 9 -7.13 -1.19 20.12
C ILE A 9 -7.79 0.04 20.75
N LEU A 10 -8.98 -0.10 21.36
CA LEU A 10 -9.65 1.01 22.03
C LEU A 10 -8.86 1.53 23.25
N GLN A 11 -8.12 0.67 23.95
CA GLN A 11 -7.27 1.09 25.06
C GLN A 11 -6.10 1.98 24.61
N PHE A 12 -5.67 1.92 23.34
CA PHE A 12 -4.66 2.84 22.82
C PHE A 12 -5.09 4.31 22.87
N ALA A 13 -6.37 4.64 23.04
CA ALA A 13 -6.79 6.02 23.31
C ALA A 13 -6.11 6.62 24.55
N HIS A 14 -5.67 5.77 25.49
CA HIS A 14 -4.97 6.15 26.72
C HIS A 14 -3.44 6.04 26.61
N TYR A 15 -2.90 5.57 25.49
CA TYR A 15 -1.45 5.48 25.26
C TYR A 15 -0.80 6.86 25.36
N ARG A 16 0.36 6.94 26.03
CA ARG A 16 1.16 8.17 26.16
C ARG A 16 2.60 7.98 25.71
N SER A 17 3.18 6.83 26.02
CA SER A 17 4.55 6.47 25.66
C SER A 17 4.76 4.96 25.72
N ILE A 18 5.84 4.48 25.11
CA ILE A 18 6.21 3.07 25.08
C ILE A 18 6.58 2.52 26.47
N ASP A 19 7.03 3.39 27.37
CA ASP A 19 7.36 3.02 28.75
C ASP A 19 6.09 2.82 29.58
N GLU A 20 4.98 3.44 29.17
CA GLU A 20 3.68 3.38 29.83
C GLU A 20 2.72 2.34 29.21
N LEU A 21 3.21 1.39 28.41
CA LEU A 21 2.36 0.31 27.85
C LEU A 21 1.62 -0.48 28.92
N ASP A 22 2.19 -0.59 30.12
CA ASP A 22 1.60 -1.33 31.24
C ASP A 22 0.24 -0.72 31.66
N GLU A 23 0.04 0.59 31.45
CA GLU A 23 -1.25 1.26 31.69
C GLU A 23 -2.36 0.76 30.76
N ILE A 24 -2.04 0.36 29.53
CA ILE A 24 -2.99 -0.25 28.59
C ILE A 24 -3.48 -1.60 29.13
N THR A 25 -2.63 -2.30 29.88
CA THR A 25 -2.88 -3.67 30.35
C THR A 25 -3.78 -3.74 31.59
N LYS A 26 -3.86 -2.66 32.39
CA LYS A 26 -4.63 -2.63 33.66
C LYS A 26 -6.12 -2.97 33.52
N HIS A 27 -6.67 -2.78 32.33
CA HIS A 27 -8.07 -3.07 32.03
C HIS A 27 -8.30 -4.47 31.45
N LEU A 28 -7.24 -5.27 31.29
CA LEU A 28 -7.25 -6.58 30.63
C LEU A 28 -6.89 -7.73 31.58
N ASP A 29 -6.68 -7.47 32.88
CA ASP A 29 -6.08 -8.40 33.86
C ASP A 29 -6.68 -9.81 33.89
N GLU A 30 -8.00 -9.97 33.72
CA GLU A 30 -8.63 -11.30 33.72
C GLU A 30 -8.29 -12.12 32.49
N ASP A 31 -8.20 -11.48 31.32
CA ASP A 31 -7.94 -12.16 30.05
C ASP A 31 -6.45 -12.41 29.82
N LEU A 32 -5.58 -11.67 30.52
CA LEU A 32 -4.13 -11.85 30.43
C LEU A 32 -3.60 -12.97 31.35
N ARG A 33 -4.45 -13.60 32.17
CA ARG A 33 -4.03 -14.66 33.12
C ARG A 33 -3.36 -15.85 32.45
N HIS A 34 -3.72 -16.14 31.20
CA HIS A 34 -3.22 -17.28 30.45
C HIS A 34 -2.55 -16.82 29.13
N PRO A 35 -1.44 -17.45 28.68
CA PRO A 35 -0.77 -17.12 27.41
C PRO A 35 -1.71 -17.05 26.20
N VAL A 36 -2.64 -18.00 26.10
CA VAL A 36 -3.67 -18.03 25.05
C VAL A 36 -4.45 -16.72 24.97
N GLY A 37 -4.79 -16.10 26.10
CA GLY A 37 -5.52 -14.83 26.11
C GLY A 37 -4.71 -13.68 25.50
N VAL A 38 -3.40 -13.62 25.78
CA VAL A 38 -2.48 -12.64 25.17
C VAL A 38 -2.46 -12.79 23.65
N TYR A 39 -2.31 -14.01 23.13
CA TYR A 39 -2.28 -14.27 21.69
C TYR A 39 -3.60 -13.92 21.00
N LEU A 40 -4.74 -14.27 21.62
CA LEU A 40 -6.05 -13.92 21.09
C LEU A 40 -6.29 -12.41 21.09
N ILE A 41 -5.87 -11.71 22.14
CA ILE A 41 -6.03 -10.26 22.29
C ILE A 41 -5.13 -9.49 21.33
N ALA A 42 -3.85 -9.82 21.24
CA ALA A 42 -2.89 -9.03 20.48
C ALA A 42 -2.74 -9.49 19.02
N LEU A 43 -2.76 -10.80 18.77
CA LEU A 43 -2.45 -11.38 17.46
C LEU A 43 -3.67 -11.94 16.74
N ALA A 44 -4.81 -12.08 17.44
CA ALA A 44 -6.04 -12.68 16.92
C ALA A 44 -5.84 -14.13 16.40
N ARG A 45 -4.99 -14.91 17.07
CA ARG A 45 -4.75 -16.33 16.80
C ARG A 45 -4.45 -17.12 18.08
N LEU A 46 -4.39 -18.44 17.96
CA LEU A 46 -3.86 -19.30 19.03
C LEU A 46 -2.32 -19.30 19.05
N PRO A 47 -1.70 -19.63 20.20
CA PRO A 47 -0.27 -19.92 20.25
C PRO A 47 0.12 -21.06 19.31
N GLU A 48 1.35 -21.03 18.82
CA GLU A 48 1.89 -21.99 17.85
C GLU A 48 2.13 -23.39 18.43
N SER A 49 2.19 -23.52 19.76
CA SER A 49 2.41 -24.79 20.43
C SER A 49 1.66 -24.90 21.76
N LEU A 50 1.51 -26.12 22.25
CA LEU A 50 1.00 -26.38 23.60
C LEU A 50 1.95 -25.83 24.66
N ASP A 51 3.26 -25.88 24.44
CA ASP A 51 4.26 -25.38 25.38
C ASP A 51 4.13 -23.86 25.57
N THR A 52 3.93 -23.11 24.48
CA THR A 52 3.64 -21.66 24.53
C THR A 52 2.29 -21.36 25.19
N SER A 53 1.37 -22.34 25.20
CA SER A 53 0.06 -22.20 25.82
C SER A 53 0.10 -22.42 27.33
N CYS A 54 1.08 -23.14 27.88
CA CYS A 54 1.12 -23.50 29.30
C CYS A 54 1.54 -22.32 30.19
N GLU A 55 0.84 -22.14 31.31
CA GLU A 55 1.27 -21.23 32.37
C GLU A 55 2.51 -21.79 33.08
N ASN A 56 3.59 -20.99 33.11
CA ASN A 56 4.77 -21.30 33.91
C ASN A 56 4.68 -20.60 35.28
N PRO A 57 5.26 -21.16 36.36
CA PRO A 57 5.34 -20.49 37.65
C PRO A 57 5.98 -19.09 37.50
N GLY A 58 5.28 -18.05 37.96
CA GLY A 58 5.73 -16.65 37.82
C GLY A 58 5.32 -15.97 36.50
N TYR A 59 4.43 -16.58 35.71
CA TYR A 59 3.87 -15.95 34.51
C TYR A 59 3.22 -14.59 34.81
N SER A 60 3.58 -13.58 34.00
CA SER A 60 3.01 -12.24 34.04
C SER A 60 2.36 -11.93 32.70
N GLY A 61 1.03 -11.87 32.69
CA GLY A 61 0.25 -11.57 31.50
C GLY A 61 0.53 -10.21 30.88
N SER A 62 0.71 -9.17 31.71
CA SER A 62 1.04 -7.81 31.26
C SER A 62 2.41 -7.75 30.59
N GLU A 63 3.42 -8.41 31.17
CA GLU A 63 4.76 -8.47 30.56
C GLU A 63 4.73 -9.25 29.25
N HIS A 64 3.99 -10.37 29.20
CA HIS A 64 3.84 -11.13 27.97
C HIS A 64 3.11 -10.33 26.88
N LEU A 65 2.03 -9.62 27.23
CA LEU A 65 1.35 -8.73 26.28
C LEU A 65 2.28 -7.62 25.80
N ARG A 66 3.06 -7.00 26.68
CA ARG A 66 4.07 -6.00 26.32
C ARG A 66 5.05 -6.56 25.30
N GLN A 67 5.59 -7.76 25.53
CA GLN A 67 6.50 -8.43 24.59
C GLN A 67 5.84 -8.69 23.24
N VAL A 68 4.59 -9.15 23.23
CA VAL A 68 3.84 -9.39 21.99
C VAL A 68 3.54 -8.09 21.22
N LEU A 69 3.16 -7.00 21.90
CA LEU A 69 2.97 -5.69 21.24
C LEU A 69 4.27 -5.18 20.59
N LEU A 70 5.40 -5.48 21.21
CA LEU A 70 6.73 -5.09 20.73
C LEU A 70 7.31 -6.05 19.69
N CYS A 71 6.73 -7.23 19.45
CA CYS A 71 7.23 -8.17 18.47
C CYS A 71 6.89 -7.75 17.02
N GLU A 72 7.67 -8.21 16.06
CA GLU A 72 7.47 -7.89 14.64
C GLU A 72 6.11 -8.40 14.13
N GLU A 73 5.68 -9.58 14.58
CA GLU A 73 4.43 -10.20 14.16
C GLU A 73 3.20 -9.31 14.41
N PHE A 74 3.11 -8.68 15.59
CA PHE A 74 2.02 -7.75 15.91
C PHE A 74 1.95 -6.61 14.89
N GLN A 75 3.11 -6.06 14.53
CA GLN A 75 3.21 -4.97 13.58
C GLN A 75 2.86 -5.43 12.15
N MET A 76 3.39 -6.57 11.71
CA MET A 76 3.07 -7.13 10.39
C MET A 76 1.57 -7.40 10.21
N ALA A 77 0.89 -7.82 11.28
CA ALA A 77 -0.52 -8.14 11.24
C ALA A 77 -1.46 -6.94 11.44
N ILE A 78 -0.95 -5.76 11.84
CA ILE A 78 -1.78 -4.70 12.42
C ILE A 78 -2.90 -4.20 11.50
N VAL A 79 -2.62 -4.04 10.20
CA VAL A 79 -3.62 -3.55 9.24
C VAL A 79 -4.77 -4.54 9.12
N ARG A 80 -4.48 -5.84 8.90
CA ARG A 80 -5.51 -6.89 8.86
C ARG A 80 -6.30 -6.95 10.16
N ASN A 81 -5.58 -6.96 11.27
CA ASN A 81 -6.11 -7.10 12.61
C ASN A 81 -7.06 -5.94 12.96
N LEU A 82 -6.71 -4.70 12.60
CA LEU A 82 -7.57 -3.53 12.77
C LEU A 82 -8.82 -3.62 11.88
N LEU A 83 -8.68 -3.96 10.60
CA LEU A 83 -9.82 -4.09 9.68
C LEU A 83 -10.81 -5.20 10.08
N HIS A 84 -10.33 -6.28 10.70
CA HIS A 84 -11.19 -7.35 11.24
C HIS A 84 -11.84 -6.97 12.57
N SER A 85 -11.20 -6.12 13.38
CA SER A 85 -11.74 -5.67 14.67
C SER A 85 -12.87 -4.64 14.52
N PHE A 86 -12.92 -3.97 13.37
CA PHE A 86 -13.89 -2.91 13.06
C PHE A 86 -14.65 -3.21 11.76
N PRO A 87 -15.39 -4.34 11.68
CA PRO A 87 -16.09 -4.74 10.47
C PRO A 87 -17.20 -3.78 10.06
N GLU A 88 -17.72 -2.96 10.98
CA GLU A 88 -18.73 -1.95 10.67
C GLU A 88 -18.21 -0.78 9.82
N PHE A 89 -16.89 -0.64 9.66
CA PHE A 89 -16.30 0.36 8.78
C PHE A 89 -16.19 -0.19 7.37
N ARG A 90 -16.61 0.59 6.38
CA ARG A 90 -16.36 0.28 4.97
C ARG A 90 -14.88 0.47 4.65
N ARG A 91 -14.30 -0.35 3.79
CA ARG A 91 -12.87 -0.24 3.43
C ARG A 91 -12.75 0.38 2.05
N LEU A 92 -11.84 1.34 1.92
CA LEU A 92 -11.38 1.89 0.65
C LEU A 92 -9.98 1.31 0.44
N LEU A 93 -9.88 0.25 -0.36
CA LEU A 93 -8.64 -0.49 -0.60
C LEU A 93 -8.00 0.05 -1.88
N PHE A 94 -6.84 0.69 -1.75
CA PHE A 94 -6.10 1.26 -2.87
C PHE A 94 -4.82 0.47 -3.12
N VAL A 95 -4.78 -0.27 -4.23
CA VAL A 95 -3.54 -0.88 -4.75
C VAL A 95 -2.70 0.22 -5.40
N HIS A 96 -1.72 0.76 -4.66
CA HIS A 96 -0.87 1.84 -5.17
C HIS A 96 0.21 1.27 -6.09
N VAL A 97 0.01 1.36 -7.40
CA VAL A 97 1.05 1.09 -8.39
C VAL A 97 2.03 2.27 -8.43
N PRO A 98 3.35 2.05 -8.21
CA PRO A 98 4.31 3.13 -8.18
C PRO A 98 4.29 3.99 -9.45
N LYS A 99 4.36 5.32 -9.26
CA LYS A 99 4.39 6.34 -10.33
C LYS A 99 3.11 6.45 -11.17
N CYS A 100 1.97 6.06 -10.60
CA CYS A 100 0.65 6.20 -11.22
C CYS A 100 -0.25 7.15 -10.38
N ALA A 101 0.25 8.34 -10.03
CA ALA A 101 -0.44 9.34 -9.19
C ALA A 101 -0.89 8.90 -7.78
N GLY A 102 -0.45 7.75 -7.28
CA GLY A 102 -0.93 7.27 -5.98
C GLY A 102 -0.52 8.13 -4.78
N ALA A 103 0.60 8.86 -4.83
CA ALA A 103 0.97 9.80 -3.76
C ALA A 103 -0.05 10.95 -3.64
N ASP A 104 -0.46 11.52 -4.78
CA ASP A 104 -1.49 12.55 -4.85
C ASP A 104 -2.82 12.03 -4.32
N LEU A 105 -3.29 10.89 -4.84
CA LEU A 105 -4.54 10.26 -4.41
C LEU A 105 -4.56 9.95 -2.91
N SER A 106 -3.45 9.42 -2.38
CA SER A 106 -3.32 9.10 -0.94
C SER A 106 -3.46 10.34 -0.07
N VAL A 107 -2.82 11.45 -0.44
CA VAL A 107 -2.87 12.71 0.29
C VAL A 107 -4.28 13.30 0.25
N MET A 108 -4.93 13.27 -0.91
CA MET A 108 -6.27 13.84 -1.06
C MET A 108 -7.32 13.04 -0.28
N LEU A 109 -7.27 11.70 -0.33
CA LEU A 109 -8.22 10.85 0.39
C LEU A 109 -7.95 10.81 1.91
N SER A 110 -6.70 10.93 2.35
CA SER A 110 -6.35 10.92 3.79
C SER A 110 -6.85 12.14 4.56
N ARG A 111 -7.18 13.24 3.85
CA ARG A 111 -7.86 14.40 4.44
C ARG A 111 -9.30 14.10 4.84
N ARG A 112 -9.90 13.04 4.29
CA ARG A 112 -11.31 12.67 4.52
C ARG A 112 -11.46 11.37 5.31
N PHE A 113 -10.54 10.44 5.13
CA PHE A 113 -10.64 9.09 5.69
C PHE A 113 -9.44 8.77 6.57
N PHE A 114 -9.66 7.93 7.58
CA PHE A 114 -8.55 7.41 8.35
C PHE A 114 -7.67 6.52 7.48
N LEU A 115 -6.37 6.80 7.47
CA LEU A 115 -5.42 6.18 6.55
C LEU A 115 -4.58 5.10 7.24
N LEU A 116 -4.70 3.86 6.78
CA LEU A 116 -3.81 2.75 7.11
C LEU A 116 -2.79 2.53 5.99
N GLN A 117 -1.54 2.86 6.25
CA GLN A 117 -0.48 2.74 5.24
C GLN A 117 0.32 1.44 5.37
N LYS A 118 0.76 0.84 4.26
CA LYS A 118 1.67 -0.33 4.27
C LYS A 118 2.93 -0.14 5.14
N PRO A 119 3.61 1.02 5.14
CA PRO A 119 4.72 1.27 6.06
C PRO A 119 4.45 0.97 7.53
N LEU A 120 3.19 1.01 7.99
CA LEU A 120 2.85 0.63 9.37
C LEU A 120 3.20 -0.83 9.67
N THR A 121 3.20 -1.72 8.66
CA THR A 121 3.46 -3.14 8.81
C THR A 121 4.95 -3.51 8.71
N VAL A 122 5.84 -2.52 8.54
CA VAL A 122 7.27 -2.76 8.33
C VAL A 122 8.08 -1.94 9.35
N SER A 123 8.85 -2.63 10.20
CA SER A 123 9.60 -2.01 11.30
C SER A 123 10.67 -1.02 10.83
N ASP A 124 11.26 -1.25 9.65
CA ASP A 124 12.26 -0.36 9.04
C ASP A 124 11.69 1.00 8.65
N TRP A 125 10.36 1.09 8.50
CA TRP A 125 9.66 2.30 8.11
C TRP A 125 8.93 2.97 9.26
N THR A 126 8.32 2.17 10.13
CA THR A 126 7.54 2.66 11.26
C THR A 126 8.08 2.08 12.55
N SER A 127 8.64 2.95 13.40
CA SER A 127 9.04 2.56 14.75
C SER A 127 7.82 2.16 15.60
N LYS A 128 8.04 1.38 16.66
CA LYS A 128 6.96 0.98 17.58
C LYS A 128 6.23 2.16 18.21
N SER A 129 6.97 3.20 18.58
CA SER A 129 6.38 4.44 19.11
C SER A 129 5.45 5.10 18.09
N ALA A 130 5.88 5.22 16.83
CA ALA A 130 5.06 5.78 15.76
C ALA A 130 3.82 4.92 15.46
N LEU A 131 3.96 3.60 15.48
CA LEU A 131 2.83 2.67 15.34
C LEU A 131 1.80 2.86 16.46
N PHE A 132 2.23 2.92 17.71
CA PHE A 132 1.32 3.08 18.84
C PHE A 132 0.67 4.47 18.89
N GLU A 133 1.38 5.53 18.52
CA GLU A 133 0.77 6.85 18.31
C GLU A 133 -0.28 6.83 17.19
N HIS A 134 -0.04 6.05 16.12
CA HIS A 134 -1.04 5.87 15.07
C HIS A 134 -2.30 5.13 15.57
N LEU A 135 -2.13 4.06 16.37
CA LEU A 135 -3.24 3.34 16.99
C LEU A 135 -4.00 4.21 17.99
N ARG A 136 -3.29 5.05 18.76
CA ARG A 136 -3.90 6.05 19.64
C ARG A 136 -4.73 7.04 18.85
N GLY A 137 -4.19 7.58 17.76
CA GLY A 137 -4.91 8.48 16.86
C GLY A 137 -6.18 7.85 16.30
N PHE A 138 -6.12 6.58 15.90
CA PHE A 138 -7.29 5.81 15.48
C PHE A 138 -8.34 5.70 16.59
N ALA A 139 -7.93 5.20 17.77
CA ALA A 139 -8.83 4.94 18.89
C ALA A 139 -9.49 6.21 19.42
N ALA A 140 -8.74 7.31 19.55
CA ALA A 140 -9.24 8.58 20.04
C ALA A 140 -10.25 9.24 19.09
N ASN A 141 -10.11 9.03 17.77
CA ASN A 141 -10.97 9.65 16.76
C ASN A 141 -12.09 8.73 16.27
N LEU A 142 -12.21 7.50 16.77
CA LEU A 142 -13.15 6.51 16.24
C LEU A 142 -14.61 7.00 16.11
N SER A 143 -15.05 7.86 17.02
CA SER A 143 -16.40 8.43 17.02
C SER A 143 -16.62 9.52 15.96
N SER A 144 -15.57 10.22 15.53
CA SER A 144 -15.62 11.29 14.53
C SER A 144 -15.27 10.83 13.13
N LEU A 145 -14.73 9.62 12.97
CA LEU A 145 -14.43 9.06 11.66
C LEU A 145 -15.71 8.93 10.83
N ALA A 146 -15.65 9.40 9.57
CA ALA A 146 -16.48 8.81 8.53
C ALA A 146 -16.30 7.31 8.64
N ARG A 147 -17.38 6.51 8.60
CA ARG A 147 -17.36 5.05 8.82
C ARG A 147 -16.66 4.30 7.67
N GLU A 148 -15.55 4.83 7.19
CA GLU A 148 -14.74 4.42 6.06
C GLU A 148 -13.26 4.50 6.46
N ILE A 149 -12.50 3.46 6.14
CA ILE A 149 -11.06 3.38 6.39
C ILE A 149 -10.36 3.23 5.03
N LEU A 150 -9.41 4.12 4.75
CA LEU A 150 -8.55 4.04 3.58
C LEU A 150 -7.35 3.17 3.89
N VAL A 151 -7.16 2.10 3.13
CA VAL A 151 -5.96 1.27 3.16
C VAL A 151 -5.17 1.56 1.89
N CYS A 152 -3.91 1.94 2.07
CA CYS A 152 -3.08 2.40 0.96
C CYS A 152 -1.61 2.01 1.16
N GLY A 153 -0.86 1.99 0.08
CA GLY A 153 0.57 1.70 0.05
C GLY A 153 0.84 0.66 -1.00
N HIS A 154 2.09 0.20 -1.08
CA HIS A 154 2.49 -0.81 -2.04
C HIS A 154 2.03 -2.23 -1.63
N PHE A 155 0.77 -2.38 -1.24
CA PHE A 155 0.09 -3.68 -1.13
C PHE A 155 -0.20 -4.19 -2.53
N THR A 156 0.16 -5.43 -2.82
CA THR A 156 -0.26 -6.11 -4.04
C THR A 156 -1.73 -6.52 -3.90
N LEU A 157 -2.39 -6.70 -5.03
CA LEU A 157 -3.74 -7.23 -5.06
C LEU A 157 -3.80 -8.65 -4.47
N SER A 158 -2.76 -9.46 -4.73
CA SER A 158 -2.62 -10.79 -4.13
C SER A 158 -2.52 -10.73 -2.61
N GLU A 159 -1.82 -9.76 -2.02
CA GLU A 159 -1.79 -9.56 -0.56
C GLU A 159 -3.20 -9.31 0.00
N TYR A 160 -4.02 -8.49 -0.66
CA TYR A 160 -5.41 -8.26 -0.24
C TYR A 160 -6.28 -9.53 -0.33
N ILE A 161 -6.13 -10.30 -1.42
CA ILE A 161 -6.88 -11.54 -1.63
C ILE A 161 -6.47 -12.61 -0.60
N THR A 162 -5.17 -12.87 -0.47
CA THR A 162 -4.63 -13.93 0.41
C THR A 162 -4.87 -13.64 1.89
N ALA A 163 -4.85 -12.36 2.29
CA ALA A 163 -5.17 -11.94 3.65
C ALA A 163 -6.70 -11.84 3.91
N ASN A 164 -7.55 -12.18 2.92
CA ASN A 164 -9.00 -12.10 2.99
C ASN A 164 -9.51 -10.71 3.42
N LEU A 165 -8.90 -9.66 2.87
CA LEU A 165 -9.20 -8.27 3.24
C LEU A 165 -10.31 -7.63 2.41
N ILE A 166 -10.71 -8.26 1.30
CA ILE A 166 -11.71 -7.75 0.37
C ILE A 166 -13.08 -8.32 0.75
N ARG A 167 -14.06 -7.46 1.01
CA ARG A 167 -15.48 -7.82 1.16
C ARG A 167 -16.30 -7.27 0.01
N ALA A 168 -17.53 -7.75 -0.13
CA ALA A 168 -18.44 -7.36 -1.20
C ALA A 168 -18.79 -5.85 -1.16
N GLU A 169 -18.85 -5.24 0.03
CA GLU A 169 -19.19 -3.84 0.23
C GLU A 169 -18.00 -2.85 0.12
N ASP A 170 -16.78 -3.38 0.07
CA ASP A 170 -15.57 -2.57 0.05
C ASP A 170 -15.36 -1.92 -1.34
N SER A 171 -14.72 -0.75 -1.35
CA SER A 171 -14.29 -0.12 -2.60
C SER A 171 -12.84 -0.48 -2.87
N LEU A 172 -12.59 -1.30 -3.89
CA LEU A 172 -11.24 -1.68 -4.29
C LEU A 172 -10.90 -1.01 -5.62
N PHE A 173 -9.81 -0.25 -5.67
CA PHE A 173 -9.42 0.50 -6.86
C PHE A 173 -7.90 0.64 -7.00
N THR A 174 -7.48 0.98 -8.22
CA THR A 174 -6.09 1.30 -8.56
C THR A 174 -6.04 2.36 -9.66
N VAL A 175 -4.88 3.00 -9.80
CA VAL A 175 -4.58 3.87 -10.93
C VAL A 175 -3.36 3.30 -11.64
N VAL A 176 -3.42 3.18 -12.96
CA VAL A 176 -2.34 2.67 -13.81
C VAL A 176 -1.96 3.71 -14.86
N ARG A 177 -0.70 3.71 -15.26
CA ARG A 177 -0.13 4.64 -16.24
C ARG A 177 0.36 3.86 -17.46
N ASP A 178 0.50 4.55 -18.59
CA ASP A 178 1.28 4.01 -19.70
C ASP A 178 2.60 3.38 -19.18
N PRO A 179 2.86 2.09 -19.47
CA PRO A 179 3.98 1.36 -18.89
C PRO A 179 5.35 1.97 -19.18
N VAL A 180 5.54 2.50 -20.39
CA VAL A 180 6.80 3.12 -20.80
C VAL A 180 7.01 4.41 -20.03
N GLU A 181 5.99 5.27 -19.99
CA GLU A 181 6.08 6.51 -19.21
C GLU A 181 6.27 6.26 -17.72
N ARG A 182 5.66 5.20 -17.17
CA ARG A 182 5.83 4.78 -15.77
C ARG A 182 7.29 4.45 -15.47
N ILE A 183 7.94 3.67 -16.33
CA ILE A 183 9.36 3.30 -16.19
C ILE A 183 10.25 4.55 -16.22
N ILE A 184 10.08 5.42 -17.21
CA ILE A 184 10.84 6.67 -17.33
C ILE A 184 10.62 7.55 -16.10
N SER A 185 9.36 7.68 -15.64
CA SER A 185 9.02 8.43 -14.43
C SER A 185 9.64 7.83 -13.17
N HIS A 186 9.78 6.51 -13.10
CA HIS A 186 10.39 5.83 -11.96
C HIS A 186 11.89 6.08 -11.90
N VAL A 187 12.61 5.94 -13.02
CA VAL A 187 14.05 6.24 -13.08
C VAL A 187 14.33 7.69 -12.70
N ASN A 188 13.56 8.64 -13.26
CA ASN A 188 13.67 10.05 -12.91
C ASN A 188 13.40 10.30 -11.41
N TYR A 189 12.46 9.58 -10.81
CA TYR A 189 12.17 9.67 -9.39
C TYR A 189 13.32 9.15 -8.52
N VAL A 190 13.88 7.98 -8.85
CA VAL A 190 15.04 7.40 -8.14
C VAL A 190 16.21 8.36 -8.18
N MET A 191 16.54 8.90 -9.36
CA MET A 191 17.57 9.93 -9.54
C MET A 191 17.30 11.17 -8.67
N THR A 192 16.07 11.68 -8.69
CA THR A 192 15.67 12.84 -7.88
C THR A 192 15.87 12.56 -6.38
N VAL A 193 15.43 11.41 -5.90
CA VAL A 193 15.52 11.05 -4.47
C VAL A 193 16.96 10.86 -4.04
N MET A 194 17.78 10.15 -4.82
CA MET A 194 19.20 9.98 -4.53
C MET A 194 19.95 11.31 -4.48
N LYS A 195 19.64 12.23 -5.40
CA LYS A 195 20.23 13.58 -5.43
C LYS A 195 19.85 14.41 -4.18
N LEU A 196 18.66 14.20 -3.62
CA LEU A 196 18.18 14.89 -2.43
C LEU A 196 18.60 14.22 -1.11
N ASP A 197 18.97 12.93 -1.14
CA ASP A 197 19.35 12.13 0.03
C ASP A 197 20.74 11.53 -0.16
N LEU A 198 21.75 12.39 -0.38
CA LEU A 198 23.14 11.97 -0.61
C LEU A 198 23.72 11.16 0.56
N ALA A 199 23.24 11.42 1.78
CA ALA A 199 23.61 10.70 2.99
C ALA A 199 22.94 9.32 3.14
N MET A 200 22.06 8.94 2.20
CA MET A 200 21.33 7.66 2.18
C MET A 200 20.58 7.37 3.49
N THR A 201 19.93 8.39 4.04
CA THR A 201 19.18 8.28 5.30
C THR A 201 17.87 7.53 5.14
N ARG A 202 17.29 7.54 3.93
CA ARG A 202 16.04 6.81 3.64
C ARG A 202 16.33 5.35 3.31
N PRO A 203 15.51 4.40 3.79
CA PRO A 203 15.65 2.98 3.47
C PRO A 203 15.69 2.70 1.95
N ASP A 204 14.80 3.35 1.18
CA ASP A 204 14.76 3.23 -0.28
C ASP A 204 16.09 3.65 -0.94
N THR A 205 16.59 4.84 -0.60
CA THR A 205 17.83 5.38 -1.19
C THR A 205 18.99 4.42 -0.93
N LYS A 206 19.10 3.93 0.31
CA LYS A 206 20.13 2.96 0.70
C LYS A 206 20.01 1.65 -0.07
N ALA A 207 18.79 1.11 -0.20
CA ALA A 207 18.54 -0.12 -0.95
C ALA A 207 18.92 0.03 -2.42
N TRP A 208 18.46 1.11 -3.08
CA TRP A 208 18.77 1.36 -4.48
C TRP A 208 20.27 1.60 -4.71
N ALA A 209 20.92 2.40 -3.85
CA ALA A 209 22.36 2.65 -3.94
C ALA A 209 23.15 1.34 -3.78
N SER A 210 22.72 0.46 -2.88
CA SER A 210 23.31 -0.88 -2.72
C SER A 210 23.11 -1.74 -3.97
N SER A 211 21.90 -1.80 -4.55
CA SER A 211 21.62 -2.57 -5.78
C SER A 211 22.40 -2.05 -6.98
N LEU A 212 22.60 -0.73 -7.07
CA LEU A 212 23.33 -0.06 -8.15
C LEU A 212 24.84 -0.02 -7.92
N GLN A 213 25.33 -0.51 -6.76
CA GLN A 213 26.74 -0.48 -6.36
C GLN A 213 27.31 0.95 -6.33
N LEU A 214 26.53 1.89 -5.78
CA LEU A 214 26.85 3.31 -5.65
C LEU A 214 27.11 3.66 -4.16
N PRO A 215 28.28 3.32 -3.59
CA PRO A 215 28.52 3.47 -2.15
C PRO A 215 28.66 4.93 -1.69
N ASN A 216 28.88 5.87 -2.62
CA ASN A 216 29.03 7.29 -2.30
C ASN A 216 28.31 8.16 -3.33
N LEU A 217 27.12 8.67 -2.97
CA LEU A 217 26.30 9.49 -3.85
C LEU A 217 26.85 10.92 -4.02
N GLU A 218 27.66 11.44 -3.09
CA GLU A 218 28.22 12.80 -3.16
C GLU A 218 29.22 12.98 -4.31
N GLN A 219 29.80 11.88 -4.80
CA GLN A 219 30.79 11.88 -5.89
C GLN A 219 30.15 11.66 -7.26
N LEU A 220 28.83 11.46 -7.33
CA LEU A 220 28.14 11.17 -8.58
C LEU A 220 27.67 12.44 -9.28
N THR A 221 27.77 12.43 -10.61
CA THR A 221 27.07 13.37 -11.47
C THR A 221 25.68 12.82 -11.76
N PHE A 222 24.64 13.56 -11.40
CA PHE A 222 23.25 13.19 -11.68
C PHE A 222 22.83 13.69 -13.06
N ASP A 223 23.08 12.86 -14.08
CA ASP A 223 22.84 13.16 -15.49
C ASP A 223 22.13 12.02 -16.25
N GLU A 224 22.05 12.17 -17.57
CA GLU A 224 21.43 11.19 -18.48
C GLU A 224 22.19 9.86 -18.53
N GLU A 225 23.51 9.86 -18.31
CA GLU A 225 24.33 8.64 -18.32
C GLU A 225 24.02 7.79 -17.09
N LEU A 226 23.98 8.39 -15.90
CA LEU A 226 23.59 7.68 -14.67
C LEU A 226 22.14 7.18 -14.75
N ALA A 227 21.21 7.98 -15.26
CA ALA A 227 19.82 7.55 -15.45
C ALA A 227 19.71 6.37 -16.42
N THR A 228 20.51 6.36 -17.50
CA THR A 228 20.57 5.24 -18.44
C THR A 228 21.19 4.00 -17.80
N LEU A 229 22.21 4.16 -16.95
CA LEU A 229 22.80 3.07 -16.17
C LEU A 229 21.76 2.41 -15.27
N ILE A 230 20.96 3.19 -14.53
CA ILE A 230 19.88 2.68 -13.68
C ILE A 230 18.87 1.87 -14.51
N LEU A 231 18.47 2.40 -15.67
CA LEU A 231 17.49 1.77 -16.55
C LEU A 231 17.92 0.37 -17.03
N ILE A 232 19.21 0.17 -17.32
CA ILE A 232 19.73 -1.11 -17.86
C ILE A 232 20.35 -2.02 -16.80
N ASN A 233 20.43 -1.58 -15.55
CA ASN A 233 21.03 -2.36 -14.48
C ASN A 233 20.15 -3.56 -14.12
N SER A 234 20.68 -4.78 -14.30
CA SER A 234 19.94 -6.01 -14.05
C SER A 234 19.56 -6.21 -12.58
N ALA A 235 20.36 -5.72 -11.63
CA ALA A 235 20.03 -5.75 -10.21
C ALA A 235 18.88 -4.78 -9.86
N PHE A 236 18.66 -3.76 -10.69
CA PHE A 236 17.55 -2.80 -10.56
C PHE A 236 16.30 -3.21 -11.36
N ALA A 237 16.42 -4.18 -12.26
CA ALA A 237 15.33 -4.58 -13.16
C ALA A 237 14.05 -4.98 -12.41
N GLY A 238 14.13 -5.56 -11.21
CA GLY A 238 12.96 -5.92 -10.39
C GLY A 238 12.06 -4.74 -9.98
N GLU A 239 12.60 -3.53 -9.91
CA GLU A 239 11.83 -2.30 -9.64
C GLU A 239 11.07 -1.79 -10.87
N LEU A 240 11.53 -2.17 -12.06
CA LEU A 240 11.02 -1.67 -13.33
C LEU A 240 10.17 -2.71 -14.08
N GLN A 241 10.55 -3.98 -14.04
CA GLN A 241 10.01 -5.01 -14.90
C GLN A 241 8.59 -5.43 -14.49
N ASN A 242 7.66 -5.22 -15.41
CA ASN A 242 6.25 -5.62 -15.34
C ASN A 242 5.62 -5.29 -13.98
N ARG A 243 5.92 -4.08 -13.48
CA ARG A 243 5.58 -3.68 -12.11
C ARG A 243 4.07 -3.59 -11.92
N MET A 244 3.32 -3.17 -12.94
CA MET A 244 1.86 -3.14 -12.81
C MET A 244 1.29 -4.54 -12.65
N CYS A 245 1.77 -5.51 -13.44
CA CYS A 245 1.37 -6.91 -13.34
C CYS A 245 1.73 -7.51 -11.98
N ARG A 246 2.92 -7.23 -11.44
CA ARG A 246 3.31 -7.67 -10.09
C ARG A 246 2.40 -7.09 -9.00
N MET A 247 2.05 -5.81 -9.11
CA MET A 247 1.17 -5.15 -8.14
C MET A 247 -0.28 -5.62 -8.23
N LEU A 248 -0.76 -5.98 -9.43
CA LEU A 248 -2.16 -6.36 -9.68
C LEU A 248 -2.36 -7.87 -9.85
N GLY A 249 -1.31 -8.67 -9.71
CA GLY A 249 -1.32 -10.12 -9.86
C GLY A 249 -0.44 -10.78 -8.81
N SER A 250 0.27 -11.84 -9.21
CA SER A 250 1.30 -12.51 -8.42
C SER A 250 2.71 -11.96 -8.67
N ASP A 251 3.66 -12.41 -7.87
CA ASP A 251 5.07 -12.04 -7.96
C ASP A 251 5.78 -12.53 -9.24
N ASP A 252 5.10 -13.29 -10.10
CA ASP A 252 5.61 -13.68 -11.42
C ASP A 252 5.62 -12.51 -12.43
N GLY A 253 4.81 -11.47 -12.20
CA GLY A 253 4.72 -10.29 -13.05
C GLY A 253 4.12 -10.55 -14.43
N THR A 254 3.23 -11.54 -14.55
CA THR A 254 2.60 -11.89 -15.83
C THR A 254 1.24 -11.21 -16.02
N PHE A 255 0.87 -10.91 -17.27
CA PHE A 255 -0.45 -10.39 -17.62
C PHE A 255 -1.56 -11.36 -17.21
N ALA A 256 -1.36 -12.66 -17.40
CA ALA A 256 -2.36 -13.67 -17.10
C ALA A 256 -2.76 -13.66 -15.62
N SER A 257 -1.76 -13.62 -14.72
CA SER A 257 -1.99 -13.55 -13.28
C SER A 257 -2.69 -12.26 -12.86
N ALA A 258 -2.25 -11.11 -13.41
CA ALA A 258 -2.86 -9.82 -13.13
C ALA A 258 -4.33 -9.75 -13.62
N ALA A 259 -4.61 -10.17 -14.85
CA ALA A 259 -5.96 -10.19 -15.40
C ALA A 259 -6.89 -11.12 -14.61
N GLN A 260 -6.40 -12.29 -14.16
CA GLN A 260 -7.17 -13.18 -13.30
C GLN A 260 -7.51 -12.53 -11.96
N SER A 261 -6.51 -11.92 -11.31
CA SER A 261 -6.68 -11.28 -10.00
C SER A 261 -7.61 -10.08 -10.07
N ILE A 262 -7.55 -9.29 -11.16
CA ILE A 262 -8.47 -8.19 -11.41
C ILE A 262 -9.92 -8.69 -11.51
N LYS A 263 -10.14 -9.75 -12.28
CA LYS A 263 -11.49 -10.35 -12.44
C LYS A 263 -12.02 -10.95 -11.14
N GLN A 264 -11.18 -11.62 -10.37
CA GLN A 264 -11.58 -12.27 -9.12
C GLN A 264 -11.93 -11.27 -8.02
N SER A 265 -11.20 -10.16 -7.96
CA SER A 265 -11.37 -9.13 -6.93
C SER A 265 -12.36 -8.03 -7.31
N ASN A 266 -12.74 -7.93 -8.58
CA ASN A 266 -13.56 -6.84 -9.12
C ASN A 266 -12.98 -5.45 -8.81
N ILE A 267 -11.65 -5.33 -8.83
CA ILE A 267 -10.96 -4.05 -8.67
C ILE A 267 -11.29 -3.08 -9.81
N GLU A 268 -11.58 -1.84 -9.47
CA GLU A 268 -11.68 -0.76 -10.44
C GLU A 268 -10.27 -0.33 -10.88
N VAL A 269 -9.98 -0.43 -12.18
CA VAL A 269 -8.72 0.01 -12.76
C VAL A 269 -8.92 1.32 -13.50
N VAL A 270 -8.24 2.38 -13.03
CA VAL A 270 -8.33 3.73 -13.60
C VAL A 270 -7.08 4.03 -14.42
N LEU A 271 -7.22 4.36 -15.70
CA LEU A 271 -6.09 4.88 -16.47
C LEU A 271 -5.74 6.31 -16.01
N LEU A 272 -4.44 6.62 -15.94
CA LEU A 272 -3.96 7.91 -15.48
C LEU A 272 -4.49 9.09 -16.32
N GLU A 273 -4.70 8.89 -17.62
CA GLU A 273 -5.31 9.89 -18.51
C GLU A 273 -6.75 10.27 -18.10
N ASN A 274 -7.43 9.40 -17.35
CA ASN A 274 -8.77 9.61 -16.82
C ASN A 274 -8.76 9.93 -15.31
N TYR A 275 -7.59 10.10 -14.70
CA TYR A 275 -7.46 10.25 -13.25
C TYR A 275 -8.20 11.47 -12.70
N GLU A 276 -8.03 12.65 -13.32
CA GLU A 276 -8.64 13.89 -12.81
C GLU A 276 -10.17 13.85 -12.91
N SER A 277 -10.71 13.37 -14.03
CA SER A 277 -12.16 13.25 -14.22
C SER A 277 -12.76 12.20 -13.29
N TRP A 278 -12.06 11.08 -13.08
CA TRP A 278 -12.42 10.07 -12.10
C TRP A 278 -12.37 10.62 -10.67
N LEU A 279 -11.33 11.37 -10.31
CA LEU A 279 -11.16 11.96 -8.98
C LEU A 279 -12.28 12.95 -8.66
N ALA A 280 -12.60 13.82 -9.62
CA ALA A 280 -13.69 14.79 -9.50
C ALA A 280 -15.06 14.11 -9.41
N SER A 281 -15.34 13.12 -10.28
CA SER A 281 -16.65 12.47 -10.33
C SER A 281 -16.90 11.51 -9.16
N LYS A 282 -15.92 10.67 -8.81
CA LYS A 282 -16.08 9.65 -7.77
C LYS A 282 -15.94 10.24 -6.38
N TRP A 283 -15.01 11.18 -6.20
CA TRP A 283 -14.64 11.68 -4.89
C TRP A 283 -14.96 13.16 -4.70
N GLY A 284 -15.32 13.93 -5.73
CA GLY A 284 -15.49 15.38 -5.58
C GLY A 284 -14.20 16.05 -5.10
N LEU A 285 -13.07 15.65 -5.68
CA LEU A 285 -11.72 16.11 -5.36
C LEU A 285 -11.02 16.57 -6.65
N GLU A 286 -10.03 17.45 -6.50
CA GLU A 286 -9.17 17.90 -7.59
C GLU A 286 -7.73 17.47 -7.30
N SER A 287 -6.96 17.17 -8.35
CA SER A 287 -5.56 16.75 -8.25
C SER A 287 -4.68 17.93 -7.86
N GLU A 288 -3.72 17.72 -6.95
CA GLU A 288 -2.76 18.74 -6.54
C GLU A 288 -1.41 18.61 -7.23
N GLY A 289 -1.18 17.51 -7.96
CA GLY A 289 0.07 17.30 -8.69
C GLY A 289 1.27 17.08 -7.77
N MET A 290 1.10 16.22 -6.76
CA MET A 290 2.12 15.99 -5.74
C MET A 290 3.40 15.32 -6.29
N ASN A 291 4.57 15.76 -5.77
CA ASN A 291 5.90 15.17 -5.98
C ASN A 291 6.38 15.12 -7.45
N PRO A 292 6.51 16.26 -8.15
CA PRO A 292 7.17 16.29 -9.45
C PRO A 292 8.64 15.86 -9.31
N SER A 293 9.09 14.96 -10.19
CA SER A 293 10.50 14.56 -10.29
C SER A 293 11.23 15.38 -11.34
N GLU A 294 12.50 15.68 -11.09
CA GLU A 294 13.39 16.26 -12.10
C GLU A 294 13.52 15.29 -13.30
N LYS A 295 13.59 15.82 -14.52
CA LYS A 295 13.65 15.02 -15.75
C LYS A 295 15.10 14.85 -16.20
N PHE A 296 15.70 13.71 -15.87
CA PHE A 296 17.05 13.32 -16.30
C PHE A 296 17.03 12.60 -17.64
N ILE A 297 16.01 11.76 -17.88
CA ILE A 297 15.76 11.07 -19.14
C ILE A 297 14.34 11.28 -19.65
N SER A 298 14.17 11.18 -20.96
CA SER A 298 12.86 11.17 -21.65
C SER A 298 12.88 10.13 -22.76
N TYR A 299 11.75 9.48 -23.02
CA TYR A 299 11.66 8.38 -24.00
C TYR A 299 12.15 8.78 -25.40
N GLU A 300 11.87 10.02 -25.81
CA GLU A 300 12.21 10.56 -27.13
C GLU A 300 13.71 10.72 -27.34
N ARG A 301 14.47 10.91 -26.25
CA ARG A 301 15.93 11.08 -26.26
C ARG A 301 16.68 9.75 -26.23
N LEU A 302 16.00 8.66 -25.87
CA LEU A 302 16.61 7.35 -25.79
C LEU A 302 16.91 6.78 -27.19
N SER A 303 18.04 6.07 -27.28
CA SER A 303 18.39 5.31 -28.48
C SER A 303 17.30 4.29 -28.83
N SER A 304 17.20 3.92 -30.11
CA SER A 304 16.25 2.87 -30.55
C SER A 304 16.44 1.55 -29.80
N LYS A 305 17.69 1.19 -29.48
CA LYS A 305 18.02 -0.01 -28.69
C LYS A 305 17.44 0.06 -27.28
N LEU A 306 17.58 1.18 -26.59
CA LEU A 306 17.03 1.35 -25.24
C LEU A 306 15.50 1.39 -25.24
N ARG A 307 14.89 2.00 -26.27
CA ARG A 307 13.44 1.99 -26.44
C ARG A 307 12.89 0.58 -26.63
N ALA A 308 13.53 -0.22 -27.49
CA ALA A 308 13.19 -1.63 -27.66
C ALA A 308 13.36 -2.41 -26.34
N PHE A 309 14.47 -2.21 -25.62
CA PHE A 309 14.68 -2.83 -24.32
C PHE A 309 13.58 -2.52 -23.30
N ILE A 310 13.12 -1.26 -23.21
CA ILE A 310 12.00 -0.90 -22.32
C ILE A 310 10.74 -1.67 -22.71
N VAL A 311 10.37 -1.67 -23.99
CA VAL A 311 9.13 -2.28 -24.48
C VAL A 311 9.16 -3.80 -24.32
N ASP A 312 10.25 -4.43 -24.73
CA ASP A 312 10.33 -5.89 -24.87
C ASP A 312 10.68 -6.56 -23.53
N GLU A 313 11.60 -5.98 -22.75
CA GLU A 313 12.14 -6.63 -21.55
C GLU A 313 11.52 -6.12 -20.24
N LEU A 314 11.21 -4.82 -20.16
CA LEU A 314 10.72 -4.20 -18.93
C LEU A 314 9.20 -4.02 -18.88
N ALA A 315 8.54 -3.75 -20.00
CA ALA A 315 7.13 -3.36 -20.04
C ALA A 315 6.21 -4.35 -20.76
N GLY A 316 6.75 -5.44 -21.34
CA GLY A 316 6.01 -6.30 -22.27
C GLY A 316 4.69 -6.85 -21.72
N GLU A 317 4.66 -7.29 -20.46
CA GLU A 317 3.42 -7.76 -19.83
C GLU A 317 2.53 -6.60 -19.36
N ASP A 318 3.14 -5.53 -18.84
CA ASP A 318 2.41 -4.32 -18.44
C ASP A 318 1.67 -3.66 -19.60
N LEU A 319 2.21 -3.71 -20.83
CA LEU A 319 1.55 -3.21 -22.04
C LEU A 319 0.28 -3.99 -22.38
N LYS A 320 0.31 -5.32 -22.22
CA LYS A 320 -0.88 -6.16 -22.39
C LYS A 320 -1.94 -5.81 -21.35
N LEU A 321 -1.52 -5.62 -20.09
CA LEU A 321 -2.39 -5.24 -19.00
C LEU A 321 -3.01 -3.85 -19.20
N TYR A 322 -2.22 -2.88 -19.65
CA TYR A 322 -2.68 -1.53 -19.93
C TYR A 322 -3.75 -1.53 -21.03
N GLU A 323 -3.52 -2.28 -22.11
CA GLU A 323 -4.51 -2.39 -23.18
C GLU A 323 -5.79 -3.08 -22.72
N PHE A 324 -5.67 -4.15 -21.93
CA PHE A 324 -6.81 -4.80 -21.30
C PHE A 324 -7.66 -3.80 -20.49
N ALA A 325 -7.03 -3.02 -19.59
CA ALA A 325 -7.73 -2.01 -18.80
C ALA A 325 -8.41 -0.95 -19.67
N ARG A 326 -7.75 -0.51 -20.75
CA ARG A 326 -8.30 0.48 -21.69
C ARG A 326 -9.54 -0.03 -22.41
N LEU A 327 -9.56 -1.30 -22.82
CA LEU A 327 -10.71 -1.91 -23.48
C LEU A 327 -11.88 -2.09 -22.52
N GLU A 328 -11.63 -2.52 -21.28
CA GLU A 328 -12.67 -2.66 -20.24
C GLU A 328 -13.36 -1.31 -19.96
N GLN A 329 -12.60 -0.22 -19.80
CA GLN A 329 -13.17 1.12 -19.59
C GLN A 329 -14.04 1.60 -20.76
N LYS A 330 -13.65 1.31 -22.01
CA LYS A 330 -14.46 1.63 -23.19
C LYS A 330 -15.77 0.84 -23.22
N SER A 331 -15.76 -0.42 -22.77
CA SER A 331 -16.98 -1.23 -22.71
C SER A 331 -17.99 -0.65 -21.70
N LEU A 332 -17.50 -0.20 -20.54
CA LEU A 332 -18.33 0.38 -19.47
C LEU A 332 -18.97 1.72 -19.90
N SER A 333 -18.23 2.57 -20.63
CA SER A 333 -18.78 3.84 -21.12
C SER A 333 -19.83 3.64 -22.22
N SER A 334 -19.72 2.59 -23.03
CA SER A 334 -20.71 2.27 -24.08
C SER A 334 -22.03 1.73 -23.53
N THR A 335 -21.99 1.00 -22.41
CA THR A 335 -23.17 0.38 -21.79
C THR A 335 -23.94 1.32 -20.87
N ALA A 336 -23.27 2.34 -20.30
CA ALA A 336 -23.89 3.35 -19.46
C ALA A 336 -24.86 4.31 -20.21
N ASN A 337 -24.99 4.19 -21.54
CA ASN A 337 -25.77 5.11 -22.37
C ASN A 337 -26.99 4.49 -23.14
N PRO A 338 -27.95 3.76 -22.53
CA PRO A 338 -29.09 3.22 -23.26
C PRO A 338 -30.33 4.15 -23.32
N LYS A 339 -30.27 5.40 -22.83
CA LYS A 339 -31.45 6.30 -22.73
C LYS A 339 -31.18 7.71 -23.28
N GLY A 340 -30.91 7.80 -24.58
CA GLY A 340 -30.91 9.07 -25.32
C GLY A 340 -31.78 9.09 -26.59
N ALA A 341 -32.31 7.95 -27.03
CA ALA A 341 -33.13 7.85 -28.24
C ALA A 341 -34.56 7.40 -27.91
N ARG A 342 -35.28 8.22 -27.14
CA ARG A 342 -36.74 8.31 -27.31
C ARG A 342 -37.00 9.62 -28.03
N THR A 343 -37.05 9.50 -29.35
CA THR A 343 -37.71 10.41 -30.26
C THR A 343 -39.04 10.87 -29.65
N SER A 344 -39.12 12.14 -29.26
CA SER A 344 -40.37 12.87 -29.18
C SER A 344 -40.88 13.08 -30.61
N ALA A 345 -41.61 12.08 -31.10
CA ALA A 345 -42.58 12.27 -32.17
C ALA A 345 -43.97 12.36 -31.51
N GLN A 346 -44.75 13.35 -31.96
CA GLN A 346 -46.14 13.68 -31.61
C GLN A 346 -46.28 14.45 -30.28
N ALA A 347 -46.92 15.64 -30.22
CA ALA A 347 -47.97 16.21 -31.06
C ALA A 347 -47.68 17.65 -31.52
#